data_AF-A0A699W0A3-F1
#
_entry.id   AF-A0A699W0A3-F1
#
_cell.length_a   1.000
_cell.length_b   1.000
_cell.length_c   1.000
_cell.angle_alpha   90.00
_cell.angle_beta   90.00
_cell.angle_gamma   90.00
#
_symmetry.space_group_name_H-M   'P 1'
#
loop_
_entity.id
_entity.type
_entity.pdbx_description
1 polymer ?
#
loop_
_entity_poly.entity_id
_entity_poly.type
_entity_poly.pdbx_seq_one_letter_code
_entity_poly.pdbx_strand_id
1 'polypeptide(L)'
;LAVLEAQGILTKTVAADKKSKFTYRLTEKGVDTVPIIIELVLWGAKHCATIADPSLLAELQGGKDAAVEKYKQLAREKALA
;
A
#
# COMPACT_ATOMS: atom_id res chain seq x y z
N LEU A 1 6.03 6.30 -11.54
CA LEU A 1 6.35 6.75 -10.16
C LEU A 1 6.56 8.25 -10.05
N ALA A 2 7.08 8.94 -11.08
CA ALA A 2 7.31 10.39 -11.05
C ALA A 2 6.09 11.22 -10.60
N VAL A 3 4.86 10.84 -10.99
CA VAL A 3 3.64 11.52 -10.54
C VAL A 3 3.41 11.31 -9.03
N LEU A 4 3.56 10.09 -8.51
CA LEU A 4 3.36 9.80 -7.08
C LEU A 4 4.46 10.44 -6.21
N GLU A 5 5.68 10.51 -6.73
CA GLU A 5 6.80 11.23 -6.12
C GLU A 5 6.54 12.74 -6.09
N ALA A 6 6.12 13.33 -7.22
CA ALA A 6 5.77 14.75 -7.31
C ALA A 6 4.59 15.12 -6.40
N GLN A 7 3.65 14.19 -6.18
CA GLN A 7 2.53 14.37 -5.25
C GLN A 7 2.91 14.08 -3.78
N GLY A 8 4.15 13.71 -3.50
CA GLY A 8 4.64 13.44 -2.15
C GLY A 8 4.04 12.18 -1.52
N ILE A 9 3.56 11.23 -2.32
CA ILE A 9 3.05 9.92 -1.88
C ILE A 9 4.20 8.93 -1.70
N LEU A 10 5.26 9.08 -2.49
CA LEU A 10 6.46 8.26 -2.44
C LEU A 10 7.71 9.14 -2.29
N THR A 11 8.70 8.65 -1.55
CA THR A 11 10.07 9.17 -1.56
C THR A 11 10.96 8.25 -2.39
N LYS A 12 11.99 8.82 -3.00
CA LYS A 12 12.98 8.10 -3.79
C LYS A 12 14.35 8.26 -3.16
N THR A 13 14.99 7.15 -2.82
CA THR A 13 16.35 7.11 -2.28
C THR A 13 17.24 6.22 -3.14
N VAL A 14 18.53 6.55 -3.25
CA VAL A 14 19.50 5.66 -3.89
C VAL A 14 19.68 4.44 -3.01
N ALA A 15 19.59 3.25 -3.59
CA ALA A 15 19.71 2.01 -2.84
C ALA A 15 21.13 1.88 -2.26
N ALA A 16 21.24 1.54 -0.98
CA ALA A 16 22.50 1.46 -0.26
C ALA A 16 23.43 0.35 -0.80
N ASP A 17 22.84 -0.70 -1.40
CA ASP A 17 23.56 -1.86 -1.95
C ASP A 17 24.14 -1.58 -3.35
N LYS A 18 23.42 -0.82 -4.19
CA LYS A 18 23.81 -0.51 -5.57
C LYS A 18 23.42 0.90 -5.95
N LYS A 19 24.42 1.75 -6.23
CA LYS A 19 24.25 3.13 -6.69
C LYS A 19 23.46 3.29 -8.00
N SER A 20 23.23 2.20 -8.75
CA SER A 20 22.39 2.20 -9.96
C SER A 20 20.91 1.90 -9.71
N LYS A 21 20.50 1.65 -8.47
CA LYS A 21 19.12 1.33 -8.10
C LYS A 21 18.51 2.41 -7.21
N PHE A 22 17.19 2.53 -7.30
CA PHE A 22 16.40 3.40 -6.45
C PHE A 22 15.43 2.59 -5.61
N THR A 23 15.36 2.91 -4.32
CA THR A 23 14.37 2.41 -3.39
C THR A 23 13.27 3.45 -3.28
N TYR A 24 12.02 3.02 -3.47
CA TYR A 24 10.85 3.87 -3.29
C TYR A 24 10.15 3.48 -1.99
N ARG A 25 9.82 4.48 -1.17
CA ARG A 25 9.17 4.29 0.12
C ARG A 25 7.92 5.16 0.20
N LEU A 26 6.89 4.69 0.90
CA LEU A 26 5.70 5.49 1.16
C LEU A 26 6.03 6.61 2.16
N THR A 27 5.44 7.77 1.95
CA THR A 27 5.37 8.84 2.96
C THR A 27 4.19 8.61 3.89
N GLU A 28 4.04 9.38 4.97
CA GLU A 28 2.81 9.39 5.78
C GLU A 28 1.57 9.66 4.90
N LYS A 29 1.66 10.62 3.97
CA LYS A 29 0.59 10.88 2.99
C LYS A 29 0.28 9.65 2.14
N GLY A 30 1.28 8.84 1.80
CA GLY A 30 1.09 7.59 1.10
C GLY A 30 0.44 6.51 1.96
N VAL A 31 0.80 6.41 3.23
CA VAL A 31 0.16 5.49 4.19
C VAL A 31 -1.33 5.82 4.32
N ASP A 32 -1.69 7.10 4.30
CA ASP A 32 -3.09 7.54 4.35
C ASP A 32 -3.92 7.11 3.13
N THR A 33 -3.29 6.64 2.04
CA THR A 33 -4.01 6.09 0.88
C THR A 33 -4.45 4.64 1.05
N VAL A 34 -3.91 3.92 2.04
CA VAL A 34 -4.21 2.50 2.31
C VAL A 34 -5.71 2.20 2.41
N PRO A 35 -6.54 2.99 3.14
CA PRO A 35 -7.97 2.74 3.20
C PRO A 35 -8.64 2.78 1.83
N ILE A 36 -8.25 3.71 0.97
CA ILE A 36 -8.83 3.88 -0.38
C ILE A 36 -8.46 2.68 -1.26
N ILE A 37 -7.23 2.18 -1.15
CA ILE A 37 -6.77 1.00 -1.88
C ILE A 37 -7.56 -0.24 -1.44
N ILE A 38 -7.79 -0.41 -0.14
CA ILE A 38 -8.60 -1.53 0.39
C ILE A 38 -10.02 -1.48 -0.16
N GLU A 39 -10.66 -0.31 -0.18
CA GLU A 39 -11.99 -0.15 -0.78
C GLU A 39 -12.02 -0.52 -2.26
N LEU A 40 -11.00 -0.10 -3.01
CA LEU A 40 -10.84 -0.44 -4.43
C LEU A 40 -10.72 -1.95 -4.64
N VAL A 41 -9.97 -2.65 -3.78
CA VAL A 41 -9.85 -4.12 -3.82
C VAL A 41 -11.18 -4.79 -3.49
N LEU A 42 -11.87 -4.34 -2.44
CA LEU A 42 -13.18 -4.89 -2.04
C LEU A 42 -14.25 -4.65 -3.10
N TRP A 43 -14.27 -3.47 -3.72
CA TRP A 43 -15.14 -3.16 -4.84
C TRP A 43 -14.81 -4.03 -6.06
N GLY A 44 -13.52 -4.13 -6.42
CA GLY A 44 -13.06 -4.95 -7.53
C GLY A 44 -13.41 -6.43 -7.35
N ALA A 45 -13.28 -6.96 -6.14
CA ALA A 45 -13.64 -8.34 -5.81
C ALA A 45 -15.15 -8.62 -5.95
N LYS A 46 -16.01 -7.60 -5.86
CA LYS A 46 -17.46 -7.74 -6.05
C LYS A 46 -17.87 -7.68 -7.52
N HIS A 47 -17.16 -6.91 -8.34
CA HIS A 47 -17.57 -6.58 -9.71
C HIS A 47 -16.70 -7.20 -10.81
N CYS A 48 -15.55 -7.76 -10.46
CA CYS A 48 -14.61 -8.36 -11.39
C CYS A 48 -14.16 -9.74 -10.91
N ALA A 49 -13.74 -10.59 -11.86
CA ALA A 49 -13.02 -11.81 -11.51
C ALA A 49 -11.72 -11.42 -10.81
N THR A 50 -11.62 -11.76 -9.53
CA THR A 50 -10.46 -11.40 -8.70
C THR A 50 -9.47 -12.55 -8.66
N ILE A 51 -8.20 -12.23 -8.87
CA ILE A 51 -7.07 -13.14 -8.59
C ILE A 51 -6.53 -12.96 -7.16
N ALA A 52 -7.16 -12.07 -6.37
CA ALA A 52 -6.76 -11.83 -5.00
C ALA A 52 -6.97 -13.08 -4.16
N ASP A 53 -6.03 -13.33 -3.24
CA ASP A 53 -6.09 -14.47 -2.35
C ASP A 53 -7.41 -14.47 -1.54
N PRO A 54 -8.18 -15.57 -1.52
CA PRO A 54 -9.43 -15.66 -0.78
C PRO A 54 -9.27 -15.36 0.72
N SER A 55 -8.12 -15.70 1.32
CA SER A 55 -7.82 -15.41 2.72
C SER A 55 -7.64 -13.92 2.97
N LEU A 56 -7.01 -13.21 2.03
CA LEU A 56 -6.88 -11.75 2.07
C LEU A 56 -8.26 -11.09 1.97
N LEU A 57 -9.10 -11.55 1.05
CA LEU A 57 -10.46 -11.01 0.89
C LEU A 57 -11.31 -11.23 2.14
N ALA A 58 -11.24 -12.42 2.75
CA ALA A 58 -11.94 -12.71 4.00
C ALA A 58 -11.47 -11.80 5.14
N GLU A 59 -10.16 -11.52 5.24
CA GLU A 59 -9.60 -10.60 6.23
C GLU A 59 -10.12 -9.17 6.00
N LEU A 60 -10.07 -8.68 4.76
CA LEU A 60 -10.53 -7.33 4.40
C LEU A 60 -12.05 -7.15 4.59
N GLN A 61 -12.84 -8.20 4.39
CA GLN A 61 -14.30 -8.19 4.55
C GLN A 61 -14.74 -8.36 6.01
N GLY A 62 -14.00 -9.15 6.81
CA GLY A 62 -14.34 -9.49 8.20
C GLY A 62 -14.15 -8.34 9.19
N GLY A 63 -13.34 -7.34 8.86
CA GLY A 63 -13.10 -6.19 9.73
C GLY A 63 -12.33 -5.07 9.05
N LYS A 64 -13.06 -4.20 8.34
CA LYS A 64 -12.48 -3.12 7.53
C LYS A 64 -11.55 -2.19 8.32
N ASP A 65 -11.97 -1.70 9.49
CA ASP A 65 -11.16 -0.77 10.28
C ASP A 65 -9.89 -1.44 10.85
N ALA A 66 -10.02 -2.68 11.34
CA ALA A 66 -8.90 -3.44 11.86
C ALA A 66 -7.88 -3.79 10.76
N ALA A 67 -8.37 -4.18 9.58
CA ALA A 67 -7.53 -4.42 8.41
C ALA A 67 -6.81 -3.14 7.96
N VAL A 68 -7.53 -2.02 7.87
CA VAL A 68 -6.95 -0.72 7.50
C VAL A 68 -5.80 -0.34 8.44
N GLU A 69 -5.98 -0.42 9.75
CA GLU A 69 -4.93 -0.07 10.70
C GLU A 69 -3.75 -1.05 10.65
N LYS A 70 -4.02 -2.35 10.48
CA LYS A 70 -2.96 -3.35 10.26
C LYS A 70 -2.12 -3.02 9.03
N TYR A 71 -2.74 -2.72 7.89
CA TYR A 71 -2.03 -2.43 6.65
C TYR A 71 -1.34 -1.06 6.66
N LYS A 72 -1.89 -0.07 7.37
CA LYS A 72 -1.19 1.20 7.62
C LYS A 72 0.07 0.97 8.45
N GLN A 73 -0.01 0.17 9.51
CA GLN A 73 1.13 -0.14 10.36
C GLN A 73 2.23 -0.87 9.57
N LEU A 74 1.86 -1.90 8.79
CA LEU A 74 2.78 -2.60 7.89
C LEU A 74 3.41 -1.67 6.85
N ALA A 75 2.64 -0.71 6.32
CA ALA A 75 3.15 0.29 5.38
C ALA A 75 4.16 1.24 6.04
N ARG A 76 3.92 1.66 7.29
CA ARG A 76 4.87 2.48 8.07
C ARG A 76 6.14 1.72 8.40
N GLU A 77 6.04 0.47 8.82
CA GLU A 77 7.22 -0.37 9.13
C GLU A 77 8.13 -0.51 7.91
N LYS A 78 7.56 -0.77 6.72
CA LYS A 78 8.33 -0.85 5.48
C LYS A 78 8.76 0.51 4.92
N ALA A 79 8.09 1.60 5.30
CA ALA A 79 8.55 2.95 4.99
C ALA A 79 9.78 3.34 5.83
N LEU A 80 9.92 2.81 7.05
CA LEU A 80 10.99 3.11 7.99
C LEU A 80 12.19 2.13 7.94
N ALA A 81 12.01 0.91 7.40
CA ALA A 81 13.04 -0.14 7.30
C ALA A 81 13.81 -0.11 5.98
#